data_AF-A0A9E2UZJ2-F1
#
_entry.id   AF-A0A9E2UZJ2-F1
#
_cell.length_a   1.000
_cell.length_b   1.000
_cell.length_c   1.000
_cell.angle_alpha   90.00
_cell.angle_beta   90.00
_cell.angle_gamma   90.00
#
_symmetry.space_group_name_H-M   'P 1'
#
loop_
_entity.id
_entity.type
_entity.pdbx_description
1 polymer ?
#
loop_
_entity_poly.entity_id
_entity_poly.type
_entity_poly.pdbx_seq_one_letter_code
_entity_poly.pdbx_strand_id
1 'polypeptide(L)' 'MINIKTLKQIRTMRNLKGYRSCRTTTGVSMAHLDRGRIYNEEMRLVNRELRRQWLEEAWKIHLSRCARRQG' A
#
# COMPACT_ATOMS: atom_id res chain seq x y z
N MET A 1 18.65 2.30 7.68
CA MET A 1 18.33 2.63 6.27
C MET A 1 17.11 3.55 6.28
N ILE A 2 17.30 4.86 6.09
CA ILE A 2 16.22 5.85 6.18
C ILE A 2 15.49 5.89 4.83
N ASN A 3 14.23 5.46 4.83
CA ASN A 3 13.37 5.47 3.64
C ASN A 3 12.79 6.88 3.45
N ILE A 4 13.55 7.78 2.82
CA ILE A 4 13.05 9.11 2.46
C ILE A 4 12.06 8.93 1.30
N LYS A 5 10.77 9.17 1.55
CA LYS A 5 9.75 9.13 0.51
C LYS A 5 10.00 10.26 -0.49
N THR A 6 10.58 9.95 -1.64
CA THR A 6 10.73 10.87 -2.78
C THR A 6 9.36 11.37 -3.25
N LEU A 7 9.29 12.52 -3.94
CA LEU A 7 8.03 13.10 -4.45
C LEU A 7 7.17 12.14 -5.28
N LYS A 8 7.76 11.12 -5.92
CA LYS A 8 7.04 10.04 -6.63
C LYS A 8 6.27 9.10 -5.69
N GLN A 9 6.71 8.99 -4.43
CA GLN A 9 6.07 8.22 -3.36
C GLN A 9 5.01 9.05 -2.59
N ILE A 10 4.96 10.37 -2.81
CA ILE A 10 3.90 11.26 -2.34
C ILE A 10 2.78 11.24 -3.40
N ARG A 11 1.73 10.46 -3.17
CA ARG A 11 0.60 10.31 -4.11
C ARG A 11 -0.27 11.57 -4.12
N THR A 12 0.08 12.52 -4.99
CA THR A 12 -0.80 13.62 -5.39
C THR A 12 -1.79 13.14 -6.45
N MET A 13 -2.86 13.89 -6.70
CA MET A 13 -3.87 13.55 -7.73
C MET A 13 -3.25 13.20 -9.09
N ARG A 14 -2.08 13.76 -9.41
CA ARG A 14 -1.33 13.52 -10.66
C ARG A 14 -0.79 12.11 -10.83
N ASN A 15 -0.65 11.35 -9.75
CA ASN A 15 -0.13 9.97 -9.76
C ASN A 15 -1.24 8.91 -9.91
N LEU A 16 -2.51 9.32 -9.94
CA LEU A 16 -3.63 8.41 -10.20
C LEU A 16 -3.72 8.13 -11.69
N LYS A 17 -3.81 6.84 -12.06
CA LYS A 17 -3.98 6.38 -13.45
C LYS A 17 -5.18 7.02 -14.15
N GLY A 18 -6.19 7.45 -13.38
CA GLY A 18 -7.36 8.20 -13.85
C GLY A 18 -7.13 9.69 -14.07
N TYR A 19 -6.08 10.31 -13.54
CA TYR A 19 -5.92 11.77 -13.64
C TYR A 19 -5.92 12.33 -15.08
N ARG A 20 -5.50 11.51 -16.06
CA ARG A 20 -5.51 11.88 -17.48
C ARG A 20 -6.79 11.50 -18.23
N SER A 21 -7.76 10.81 -17.64
CA SER A 21 -9.05 10.60 -18.30
C SER A 21 -9.87 11.89 -18.27
N CYS A 22 -9.84 12.65 -19.36
CA CYS A 22 -10.61 13.88 -19.48
C CYS A 22 -12.12 13.59 -19.35
N ARG A 23 -12.82 14.37 -18.51
CA ARG A 23 -14.28 14.33 -18.31
C ARG A 23 -15.07 14.32 -19.63
N THR A 24 -14.51 14.95 -20.65
CA THR A 24 -15.03 15.05 -22.02
C THR A 24 -15.23 13.69 -22.71
N THR A 25 -14.49 12.65 -22.32
CA THR A 25 -14.47 11.35 -23.02
C THR A 25 -15.35 10.30 -22.34
N THR A 26 -15.52 10.38 -21.01
CA THR A 26 -16.18 9.32 -20.23
C THR A 26 -17.57 9.69 -19.73
N GLY A 27 -18.00 10.95 -19.81
CA GLY A 27 -19.36 11.38 -19.43
C GLY A 27 -19.72 11.25 -17.93
N VAL A 28 -18.88 10.58 -17.14
CA VAL A 28 -19.07 10.33 -15.70
C VAL A 28 -18.19 11.29 -14.89
N SER A 29 -18.70 11.74 -13.74
CA SER A 29 -17.90 12.44 -12.73
C SER A 29 -16.75 11.53 -12.25
N MET A 30 -15.58 11.75 -12.84
CA MET A 30 -14.31 11.09 -12.53
C MET A 30 -13.98 11.04 -11.03
N ALA A 31 -14.45 12.03 -10.27
CA ALA A 31 -14.25 12.14 -8.83
C ALA A 31 -14.83 10.96 -8.02
N HIS A 32 -15.86 10.26 -8.52
CA HIS A 32 -16.40 9.09 -7.83
C HIS A 32 -15.55 7.83 -8.08
N LEU A 33 -15.12 7.63 -9.32
CA LEU A 33 -14.25 6.51 -9.71
C LEU A 33 -12.85 6.63 -9.09
N ASP A 34 -12.30 7.84 -9.05
CA ASP A 34 -11.01 8.10 -8.42
C ASP A 34 -11.07 7.87 -6.91
N ARG A 35 -12.20 8.20 -6.24
CA ARG A 35 -12.39 7.87 -4.81
C ARG A 35 -12.33 6.37 -4.54
N GLY A 36 -13.01 5.55 -5.34
CA GLY A 36 -12.95 4.09 -5.20
C GLY A 36 -11.54 3.54 -5.43
N ARG A 37 -10.79 4.10 -6.38
CA ARG A 37 -9.38 3.72 -6.62
C ARG A 37 -8.46 4.13 -5.48
N ILE A 38 -8.61 5.34 -4.97
CA ILE A 38 -7.85 5.83 -3.80
C ILE A 38 -8.12 4.91 -2.62
N TYR A 39 -9.40 4.63 -2.31
CA TYR A 39 -9.77 3.77 -1.19
C TYR A 39 -9.16 2.36 -1.30
N ASN A 40 -9.27 1.72 -2.47
CA ASN A 40 -8.70 0.39 -2.69
C ASN A 40 -7.17 0.37 -2.54
N GLU A 41 -6.50 1.43 -3.00
CA GLU A 41 -5.05 1.55 -2.87
C GLU A 41 -4.61 1.79 -1.42
N GLU A 42 -5.33 2.63 -0.67
CA GLU A 42 -5.10 2.79 0.78
C GLU A 42 -5.29 1.47 1.53
N MET A 43 -6.37 0.73 1.24
CA MET A 43 -6.60 -0.60 1.80
C MET A 43 -5.48 -1.59 1.47
N ARG A 44 -4.96 -1.57 0.24
CA ARG A 44 -3.81 -2.39 -0.16
C ARG A 44 -2.56 -2.06 0.63
N LEU A 45 -2.31 -0.78 0.92
CA LEU A 45 -1.16 -0.35 1.73
C LEU A 45 -1.28 -0.83 3.17
N VAL A 46 -2.45 -0.63 3.79
CA VAL A 46 -2.73 -1.12 5.15
C VAL A 46 -2.54 -2.64 5.22
N ASN A 47 -3.11 -3.39 4.27
CA ASN A 47 -2.94 -4.84 4.21
C ASN A 47 -1.49 -5.28 4.04
N ARG A 48 -0.70 -4.53 3.25
CA ARG A 48 0.73 -4.84 3.06
C ARG A 48 1.52 -4.62 4.35
N GLU A 49 1.20 -3.56 5.09
CA GLU A 49 1.86 -3.24 6.35
C GLU A 49 1.49 -4.24 7.46
N LEU A 50 0.21 -4.58 7.59
CA LEU A 50 -0.25 -5.63 8.51
C LEU A 50 0.40 -6.98 8.19
N ARG A 51 0.50 -7.34 6.91
CA ARG A 51 1.20 -8.55 6.49
C ARG A 51 2.69 -8.53 6.85
N ARG A 52 3.35 -7.38 6.72
CA ARG A 52 4.76 -7.22 7.13
C ARG A 52 4.91 -7.48 8.62
N GLN A 53 4.07 -6.84 9.45
CA GLN A 53 4.10 -7.00 10.91
C GLN A 53 3.85 -8.46 11.32
N TRP A 54 2.84 -9.10 10.74
CA TRP A 54 2.53 -10.51 10.98
C TRP A 54 3.69 -11.45 10.65
N LEU A 55 4.35 -11.23 9.50
CA LEU A 55 5.53 -12.03 9.12
C LEU A 55 6.71 -11.82 10.06
N GLU A 56 6.92 -10.59 10.55
CA GLU A 56 7.99 -10.31 11.53
C GLU A 56 7.75 -11.02 12.86
N GLU A 57 6.50 -11.05 13.35
CA GLU A 57 6.15 -11.79 14.56
C GLU A 57 6.31 -13.30 14.37
N ALA A 58 5.80 -13.84 13.25
CA ALA A 58 5.94 -15.25 12.92
C ALA A 58 7.42 -15.66 12.84
N TRP A 59 8.28 -14.79 12.28
CA TRP A 59 9.72 -15.02 12.21
C TRP A 59 10.37 -15.04 13.59
N LYS A 60 10.04 -14.09 14.47
CA LYS A 60 10.52 -14.08 15.87
C LYS A 60 10.15 -15.36 16.61
N ILE A 61 8.90 -15.82 16.45
CA ILE A 61 8.43 -17.07 17.04
C ILE A 61 9.25 -18.25 16.48
N HIS A 62 9.45 -18.32 15.16
CA HIS A 62 10.25 -19.36 14.53
C HIS A 62 11.68 -19.41 15.09
N LEU A 63 12.37 -18.27 15.17
CA LEU A 63 13.71 -18.18 15.74
C LEU A 63 13.76 -18.67 17.19
N SER A 64 12.76 -18.29 18.02
CA SER A 64 12.69 -18.75 19.41
C SER A 64 12.55 -20.28 19.52
N ARG A 65 11.81 -20.90 18.59
CA ARG A 65 11.63 -22.36 18.54
C ARG A 65 12.91 -23.08 18.09
N CYS A 66 13.64 -22.52 17.12
CA CYS A 66 14.93 -23.06 16.69
C CYS A 66 15.97 -23.00 17.79
N ALA A 67 16.07 -21.86 18.51
CA ALA A 67 16.99 -21.71 19.63
C ALA A 67 16.72 -22.74 20.75
N ARG A 68 15.45 -22.97 21.09
CA ARG A 68 15.05 -23.98 22.09
C ARG A 68 15.32 -25.44 21.70
N ARG A 69 15.54 -25.73 20.42
CA ARG A 69 15.87 -27.09 19.95
C ARG A 69 17.38 -27.36 19.93
N GLN A 70 18.20 -26.32 20.02
CA GLN A 70 19.66 -26.41 19.94
C GLN A 70 20.37 -26.41 21.29
N GLY A 71 19.67 -26.04 22.38
CA GLY A 71 20.13 -26.18 23.77
C GLY A 71 19.38 -27.29 24.47
#